data_AF-A0A7W7GQU1-F1
#
_entry.id   AF-A0A7W7GQU1-F1
#
_cell.length_a   1.000
_cell.length_b   1.000
_cell.length_c   1.000
_cell.angle_alpha   90.00
_cell.angle_beta   90.00
_cell.angle_gamma   90.00
#
_symmetry.space_group_name_H-M   'P 1'
#
loop_
_entity.id
_entity.type
_entity.pdbx_description
1 polymer ?
#
loop_
_entity_poly.entity_id
_entity_poly.type
_entity_poly.pdbx_seq_one_letter_code
_entity_poly.pdbx_strand_id
1 'polypeptide(L)'
;MDQPSPTVYRTRSWTNRNRALAGLAALGLLLIGYAIGRWQDTPAAPAAAAPAAPVSAPASPSAAASPSATPEPVPVKYGPLQAEAADELAGIQTQDTEDEGGGQNVGWISRSDHLRFDDFVFGEVPATKARFRVASGAAVSGRVQIRLDTLESEPIGQVSVSNTGGWQTWRTDTAALTPVTGTHTVFVTFAADDDSEFMNVNWIQFDH
;
A
#
# COMPACT_ATOMS: atom_id res chain seq x y z
N MET A 1 18.25 24.96 42.77
CA MET A 1 18.32 24.73 41.31
C MET A 1 18.42 23.23 41.09
N ASP A 2 17.32 22.66 40.61
CA ASP A 2 17.17 21.29 40.12
C ASP A 2 18.09 20.97 38.95
N GLN A 3 18.65 19.75 38.95
CA GLN A 3 18.72 18.86 37.78
C GLN A 3 18.82 17.41 38.29
N PRO A 4 17.80 16.55 38.10
CA PRO A 4 17.95 15.11 38.29
C PRO A 4 18.67 14.45 37.10
N SER A 5 19.48 13.44 37.42
CA SER A 5 20.39 12.71 36.54
C SER A 5 19.69 11.89 35.43
N PRO A 6 20.31 11.73 34.24
CA PRO A 6 19.74 10.93 33.16
C PRO A 6 19.93 9.44 33.46
N THR A 7 18.90 8.79 33.97
CA THR A 7 18.86 7.33 34.08
C THR A 7 17.64 6.84 33.30
N VAL A 8 17.83 5.71 32.61
CA VAL A 8 16.85 4.89 31.89
C VAL A 8 16.83 5.10 30.36
N TYR A 9 17.87 4.62 29.69
CA TYR A 9 17.71 3.91 28.40
C TYR A 9 18.39 2.55 28.55
N ARG A 10 17.64 1.55 29.05
CA ARG A 10 18.10 0.15 29.03
C ARG A 10 17.48 -0.50 27.80
N THR A 11 18.26 -0.58 26.72
CA THR A 11 17.94 -1.32 25.51
C THR A 11 17.82 -2.81 25.81
N ARG A 12 16.71 -3.41 25.36
CA ARG A 12 16.32 -4.80 25.65
C ARG A 12 16.69 -5.72 24.48
N SER A 13 17.94 -5.73 24.02
CA SER A 13 18.36 -6.41 22.78
C SER A 13 19.30 -7.62 22.97
N TRP A 14 19.12 -8.41 24.05
CA TRP A 14 20.01 -9.56 24.32
C TRP A 14 19.40 -10.96 24.05
N THR A 15 18.08 -11.11 23.87
CA THR A 15 17.48 -12.46 23.87
C THR A 15 17.18 -13.06 22.48
N ASN A 16 17.12 -12.29 21.40
CA ASN A 16 16.71 -12.83 20.08
C ASN A 16 17.86 -13.27 19.16
N ARG A 17 19.12 -13.11 19.58
CA ARG A 17 20.31 -13.61 18.87
C ARG A 17 20.48 -15.11 19.11
N ASN A 18 19.57 -15.99 18.63
CA ASN A 18 19.82 -17.45 18.61
C ASN A 18 18.86 -18.36 17.79
N ARG A 19 18.11 -17.88 16.77
CA ARG A 19 17.18 -18.77 16.01
C ARG A 19 17.18 -18.67 14.48
N ALA A 20 18.19 -18.09 13.85
CA ALA A 20 18.26 -17.97 12.38
C ALA A 20 19.47 -18.68 11.75
N LEU A 21 19.82 -19.87 12.27
CA LEU A 21 20.82 -20.77 11.68
C LEU A 21 20.25 -22.19 11.59
N ALA A 22 19.31 -22.47 10.68
CA ALA A 22 18.95 -23.83 10.23
C ALA A 22 17.89 -23.86 9.11
N GLY A 23 18.17 -23.34 7.91
CA GLY A 23 17.19 -23.41 6.80
C GLY A 23 17.74 -23.08 5.41
N LEU A 24 18.84 -23.70 5.00
CA LEU A 24 19.30 -23.68 3.61
C LEU A 24 19.08 -25.06 2.97
N ALA A 25 18.69 -25.05 1.70
CA ALA A 25 18.93 -26.08 0.68
C ALA A 25 18.12 -27.39 0.74
N ALA A 26 17.05 -27.50 -0.06
CA ALA A 26 16.76 -28.63 -0.96
C ALA A 26 15.36 -28.53 -1.60
N LEU A 27 15.25 -27.97 -2.82
CA LEU A 27 14.35 -28.51 -3.87
C LEU A 27 14.68 -27.87 -5.23
N GLY A 28 15.88 -28.12 -5.74
CA GLY A 28 16.11 -28.01 -7.16
C GLY A 28 15.51 -29.20 -7.90
N LEU A 29 15.14 -28.99 -9.16
CA LEU A 29 15.14 -30.00 -10.22
C LEU A 29 14.13 -31.16 -10.10
N LEU A 30 12.89 -30.92 -10.54
CA LEU A 30 12.11 -31.86 -11.35
C LEU A 30 10.84 -31.13 -11.78
N LEU A 31 10.81 -30.62 -13.01
CA LEU A 31 9.65 -30.47 -13.92
C LEU A 31 10.08 -29.72 -15.19
N ILE A 32 11.19 -30.16 -15.80
CA ILE A 32 11.47 -29.92 -17.22
C ILE A 32 10.89 -31.12 -17.97
N GLY A 33 9.94 -30.89 -18.88
CA GLY A 33 9.68 -31.84 -19.98
C GLY A 33 8.29 -32.49 -20.05
N TYR A 34 7.24 -31.73 -20.37
CA TYR A 34 6.03 -32.21 -21.08
C TYR A 34 5.18 -30.95 -21.37
N ALA A 35 4.89 -30.46 -22.57
CA ALA A 35 4.74 -31.10 -23.85
C ALA A 35 5.07 -30.13 -24.99
N ILE A 36 5.83 -30.65 -25.96
CA ILE A 36 6.03 -30.13 -27.31
C ILE A 36 4.78 -30.49 -28.11
N GLY A 37 4.09 -29.50 -28.69
CA GLY A 37 2.82 -29.73 -29.39
C GLY A 37 2.50 -28.71 -30.48
N ARG A 38 3.45 -28.50 -31.40
CA ARG A 38 3.32 -27.96 -32.76
C ARG A 38 1.90 -27.70 -33.29
N TRP A 39 1.59 -26.46 -33.71
CA TRP A 39 0.74 -26.10 -34.88
C TRP A 39 1.08 -24.64 -35.28
N GLN A 40 2.10 -24.40 -36.11
CA GLN A 40 2.04 -24.12 -37.57
C GLN A 40 1.52 -22.71 -37.96
N ASP A 41 2.45 -21.87 -38.42
CA ASP A 41 2.24 -20.68 -39.27
C ASP A 41 1.55 -21.06 -40.61
N THR A 42 0.69 -20.26 -41.24
CA THR A 42 1.02 -19.24 -42.28
C THR A 42 -0.32 -18.76 -42.93
N PRO A 43 -0.45 -17.52 -43.45
CA PRO A 43 -1.73 -16.92 -43.86
C PRO A 43 -2.10 -17.12 -45.35
N ALA A 44 -3.38 -16.94 -45.71
CA ALA A 44 -3.82 -16.72 -47.08
C ALA A 44 -5.11 -15.87 -47.15
N ALA A 45 -5.08 -14.82 -47.96
CA ALA A 45 -6.21 -14.00 -48.42
C ALA A 45 -6.61 -14.42 -49.87
N PRO A 46 -7.43 -13.65 -50.61
CA PRO A 46 -8.89 -13.58 -50.62
C PRO A 46 -9.52 -14.03 -51.96
N ALA A 47 -10.81 -14.38 -51.99
CA ALA A 47 -11.66 -14.50 -53.18
C ALA A 47 -13.10 -14.80 -52.72
N ALA A 48 -14.22 -14.40 -53.33
CA ALA A 48 -14.57 -13.54 -54.45
C ALA A 48 -16.08 -13.24 -54.31
N ALA A 49 -16.57 -12.24 -55.05
CA ALA A 49 -17.87 -11.60 -54.89
C ALA A 49 -19.08 -12.32 -55.57
N ALA A 50 -20.28 -12.04 -55.01
CA ALA A 50 -21.60 -11.77 -55.66
C ALA A 50 -22.32 -12.89 -56.47
N PRO A 51 -23.67 -12.88 -56.64
CA PRO A 51 -24.56 -11.70 -56.63
C PRO A 51 -25.89 -11.81 -55.86
N ALA A 52 -26.59 -10.67 -55.86
CA ALA A 52 -27.82 -10.33 -55.16
C ALA A 52 -29.12 -10.89 -55.79
N ALA A 53 -30.16 -11.01 -54.97
CA ALA A 53 -31.57 -10.98 -55.36
C ALA A 53 -32.43 -10.43 -54.19
N PRO A 54 -33.61 -9.84 -54.44
CA PRO A 54 -34.01 -8.60 -53.78
C PRO A 54 -35.18 -8.73 -52.79
N VAL A 55 -35.51 -7.57 -52.18
CA VAL A 55 -36.72 -7.16 -51.44
C VAL A 55 -37.03 -7.88 -50.11
N SER A 56 -36.99 -7.19 -48.97
CA SER A 56 -38.06 -6.27 -48.56
C SER A 56 -37.54 -5.25 -47.54
N ALA A 57 -37.91 -3.97 -47.72
CA ALA A 57 -37.68 -2.89 -46.76
C ALA A 57 -38.77 -2.91 -45.64
N PRO A 58 -38.61 -2.15 -44.54
CA PRO A 58 -38.49 -2.70 -43.20
C PRO A 58 -39.82 -2.68 -42.43
N ALA A 59 -39.96 -3.63 -41.51
CA ALA A 59 -40.90 -3.49 -40.40
C ALA A 59 -40.48 -2.27 -39.55
N SER A 60 -41.47 -1.50 -39.10
CA SER A 60 -41.38 -0.33 -38.22
C SER A 60 -40.23 -0.39 -37.22
N PRO A 61 -39.55 0.73 -36.91
CA PRO A 61 -38.61 0.75 -35.80
C PRO A 61 -39.41 0.44 -34.52
N SER A 62 -39.24 -0.79 -34.02
CA SER A 62 -39.50 -1.08 -32.62
C SER A 62 -38.67 -0.08 -31.84
N ALA A 63 -39.34 0.75 -31.06
CA ALA A 63 -38.71 1.75 -30.21
C ALA A 63 -37.55 1.08 -29.46
N ALA A 64 -36.32 1.38 -29.88
CA ALA A 64 -35.13 0.99 -29.14
C ALA A 64 -35.29 1.63 -27.76
N ALA A 65 -35.52 0.79 -26.75
CA ALA A 65 -35.43 1.22 -25.37
C ALA A 65 -34.10 1.97 -25.22
N SER A 66 -34.17 3.23 -24.78
CA SER A 66 -32.96 3.98 -24.46
C SER A 66 -32.12 3.12 -23.50
N PRO A 67 -30.81 2.91 -23.75
CA PRO A 67 -29.99 2.23 -22.76
C PRO A 67 -30.06 3.07 -21.49
N SER A 68 -30.56 2.50 -20.40
CA SER A 68 -30.37 3.10 -19.08
C SER A 68 -28.87 3.29 -18.90
N ALA A 69 -28.43 4.54 -18.87
CA ALA A 69 -27.04 4.84 -18.57
C ALA A 69 -26.74 4.30 -17.18
N THR A 70 -25.81 3.33 -17.09
CA THR A 70 -25.20 2.97 -15.82
C THR A 70 -24.62 4.25 -15.20
N PRO A 71 -24.97 4.62 -13.95
CA PRO A 71 -24.39 5.80 -13.34
C PRO A 71 -22.86 5.67 -13.31
N GLU A 72 -22.15 6.75 -13.66
CA GLU A 72 -20.69 6.77 -13.57
C GLU A 72 -20.23 6.65 -12.11
N PRO A 73 -19.13 5.92 -11.83
CA PRO A 73 -18.59 5.76 -10.49
C PRO A 73 -18.16 7.11 -9.91
N VAL A 74 -18.55 7.38 -8.66
CA VAL A 74 -18.22 8.61 -7.95
C VAL A 74 -16.96 8.39 -7.09
N PRO A 75 -15.94 9.28 -7.16
CA PRO A 75 -14.73 9.16 -6.34
C PRO A 75 -15.03 9.25 -4.84
N VAL A 76 -14.40 8.38 -4.05
CA VAL A 76 -14.49 8.39 -2.58
C VAL A 76 -13.60 9.47 -2.01
N LYS A 77 -14.14 10.37 -1.18
CA LYS A 77 -13.30 11.30 -0.41
C LYS A 77 -12.77 10.59 0.83
N TYR A 78 -11.48 10.29 0.85
CA TYR A 78 -10.84 9.65 1.99
C TYR A 78 -10.60 10.63 3.15
N GLY A 79 -11.04 10.26 4.35
CA GLY A 79 -10.59 10.91 5.58
C GLY A 79 -9.16 10.50 5.92
N PRO A 80 -8.46 11.26 6.78
CA PRO A 80 -7.18 10.81 7.32
C PRO A 80 -7.40 9.58 8.23
N LEU A 81 -6.60 8.55 8.01
CA LEU A 81 -6.38 7.46 8.94
C LEU A 81 -5.41 7.95 10.01
N GLN A 82 -5.92 8.20 11.21
CA GLN A 82 -5.10 8.51 12.37
C GLN A 82 -4.26 7.28 12.74
N ALA A 83 -2.95 7.46 12.84
CA ALA A 83 -2.05 6.32 12.99
C ALA A 83 -2.20 5.63 14.35
N GLU A 84 -2.53 6.39 15.39
CA GLU A 84 -2.86 5.89 16.73
C GLU A 84 -4.18 5.12 16.78
N ALA A 85 -5.04 5.29 15.78
CA ALA A 85 -6.36 4.67 15.70
C ALA A 85 -6.36 3.38 14.85
N ALA A 86 -5.19 2.84 14.52
CA ALA A 86 -5.07 1.56 13.83
C ALA A 86 -5.68 0.41 14.65
N ASP A 87 -6.25 -0.58 13.97
CA ASP A 87 -6.80 -1.79 14.58
C ASP A 87 -5.69 -2.67 15.22
N GLU A 88 -4.44 -2.48 14.78
CA GLU A 88 -3.26 -3.08 15.39
C GLU A 88 -2.06 -2.13 15.36
N LEU A 89 -1.35 -2.07 16.49
CA LEU A 89 -0.06 -1.42 16.67
C LEU A 89 0.98 -2.48 17.06
N ALA A 90 1.82 -2.91 16.12
CA ALA A 90 2.84 -3.92 16.37
C ALA A 90 4.21 -3.27 16.56
N GLY A 91 4.75 -3.37 17.78
CA GLY A 91 6.05 -2.77 18.17
C GLY A 91 6.02 -1.27 18.45
N ILE A 92 4.85 -0.65 18.31
CA ILE A 92 4.66 0.80 18.26
C ILE A 92 4.04 1.33 19.56
N GLN A 93 4.40 2.56 19.93
CA GLN A 93 3.79 3.30 21.04
C GLN A 93 3.15 4.60 20.56
N THR A 94 2.20 5.12 21.33
CA THR A 94 1.57 6.41 21.07
C THR A 94 2.08 7.49 22.04
N GLN A 95 2.05 8.74 21.61
CA GLN A 95 2.33 9.92 22.43
C GLN A 95 1.49 11.11 21.95
N ASP A 96 1.37 12.15 22.79
CA ASP A 96 0.77 13.41 22.37
C ASP A 96 1.61 14.06 21.26
N THR A 97 0.94 14.60 20.25
CA THR A 97 1.60 15.26 19.11
C THR A 97 1.66 16.77 19.30
N GLU A 98 2.78 17.38 18.89
CA GLU A 98 2.92 18.84 18.77
C GLU A 98 2.55 19.33 17.37
N ASP A 99 2.08 18.43 16.49
CA ASP A 99 1.62 18.78 15.15
C ASP A 99 0.39 19.71 15.17
N GLU A 100 0.18 20.40 14.06
CA GLU A 100 -1.03 21.19 13.83
C GLU A 100 -2.27 20.30 13.95
N GLY A 101 -3.24 20.74 14.75
CA GLY A 101 -4.46 19.98 15.04
C GLY A 101 -4.39 19.15 16.33
N GLY A 102 -3.21 18.98 16.92
CA GLY A 102 -3.02 18.21 18.16
C GLY A 102 -3.42 16.74 18.01
N GLY A 103 -3.80 16.09 19.12
CA GLY A 103 -4.12 14.67 19.16
C GLY A 103 -2.92 13.82 19.59
N GLN A 104 -2.79 12.63 19.02
CA GLN A 104 -1.66 11.75 19.27
C GLN A 104 -0.96 11.39 17.96
N ASN A 105 0.26 10.87 18.08
CA ASN A 105 0.96 10.23 16.98
C ASN A 105 1.53 8.88 17.44
N VAL A 106 1.87 8.04 16.47
CA VAL A 106 2.67 6.84 16.73
C VAL A 106 4.16 7.16 16.65
N GLY A 107 4.96 6.47 17.46
CA GLY A 107 6.41 6.63 17.55
C GLY A 107 7.10 5.40 18.10
N TRP A 108 8.40 5.54 18.41
CA TRP A 108 9.31 4.42 18.70
C TRP A 108 9.33 3.37 17.59
N ILE A 109 9.12 3.82 16.34
CA ILE A 109 9.01 2.95 15.18
C ILE A 109 10.40 2.49 14.76
N SER A 110 10.59 1.18 14.79
CA SER A 110 11.76 0.46 14.31
C SER A 110 11.41 -0.42 13.10
N ARG A 111 12.44 -1.04 12.52
CA ARG A 111 12.28 -1.96 11.40
C ARG A 111 11.32 -3.09 11.77
N SER A 112 10.47 -3.47 10.81
CA SER A 112 9.50 -4.57 10.93
C SER A 112 8.30 -4.31 11.83
N ASP A 113 8.17 -3.11 12.38
CA ASP A 113 6.93 -2.66 13.00
C ASP A 113 5.85 -2.39 11.93
N HIS A 114 4.58 -2.40 12.34
CA HIS A 114 3.46 -2.09 11.43
C HIS A 114 2.21 -1.56 12.13
N LEU A 115 1.40 -0.87 11.33
CA LEU A 115 0.01 -0.53 11.62
C LEU A 115 -0.91 -1.38 10.73
N ARG A 116 -2.05 -1.81 11.24
CA ARG A 116 -3.11 -2.47 10.44
C ARG A 116 -4.42 -1.71 10.56
N PHE A 117 -5.08 -1.48 9.43
CA PHE A 117 -6.43 -0.94 9.34
C PHE A 117 -7.30 -1.94 8.57
N ASP A 118 -8.40 -2.38 9.17
CA ASP A 118 -9.31 -3.35 8.59
C ASP A 118 -10.38 -2.70 7.73
N ASP A 119 -10.87 -3.46 6.74
CA ASP A 119 -12.05 -3.13 5.95
C ASP A 119 -12.05 -1.72 5.34
N PHE A 120 -10.88 -1.21 4.94
CA PHE A 120 -10.76 0.13 4.35
C PHE A 120 -11.33 0.14 2.94
N VAL A 121 -12.27 1.06 2.69
CA VAL A 121 -13.03 1.14 1.42
C VAL A 121 -12.40 2.19 0.50
N PHE A 122 -11.71 1.72 -0.54
CA PHE A 122 -11.24 2.53 -1.67
C PHE A 122 -12.35 2.85 -2.68
N GLY A 123 -13.38 2.02 -2.76
CA GLY A 123 -14.51 2.23 -3.68
C GLY A 123 -14.16 1.94 -5.13
N GLU A 124 -14.95 2.46 -6.08
CA GLU A 124 -14.86 2.08 -7.50
C GLU A 124 -13.86 2.92 -8.31
N VAL A 125 -13.56 4.15 -7.86
CA VAL A 125 -12.57 5.01 -8.49
C VAL A 125 -11.21 4.77 -7.82
N PRO A 126 -10.14 4.49 -8.58
CA PRO A 126 -8.89 4.08 -7.99
C PRO A 126 -8.25 5.19 -7.15
N ALA A 127 -7.78 4.86 -5.94
CA ALA A 127 -6.79 5.68 -5.27
C ALA A 127 -5.43 5.51 -5.96
N THR A 128 -4.71 6.61 -6.18
CA THR A 128 -3.41 6.61 -6.86
C THR A 128 -2.31 7.29 -6.04
N LYS A 129 -2.64 7.84 -4.87
CA LYS A 129 -1.69 8.53 -3.99
C LYS A 129 -1.96 8.20 -2.53
N ALA A 130 -0.90 8.24 -1.73
CA ALA A 130 -0.98 8.26 -0.27
C ALA A 130 -0.11 9.39 0.25
N ARG A 131 -0.64 10.17 1.18
CA ARG A 131 0.07 11.19 1.94
C ARG A 131 0.32 10.69 3.36
N PHE A 132 1.52 10.95 3.85
CA PHE A 132 1.94 10.59 5.20
C PHE A 132 2.39 11.85 5.93
N ARG A 133 1.86 12.06 7.12
CA ARG A 133 2.34 13.10 8.03
C ARG A 133 3.38 12.50 8.96
N VAL A 134 4.64 12.87 8.75
CA VAL A 134 5.79 12.21 9.36
C VAL A 134 6.73 13.22 10.01
N ALA A 135 7.43 12.76 11.04
CA ALA A 135 8.54 13.46 11.68
C ALA A 135 9.67 12.47 11.99
N SER A 136 10.91 12.93 11.98
CA SER A 136 12.07 12.11 12.32
C SER A 136 13.18 12.97 12.91
N GLY A 137 13.63 12.61 14.13
CA GLY A 137 14.84 13.14 14.74
C GLY A 137 16.07 12.24 14.53
N ALA A 138 15.93 11.13 13.80
CA ALA A 138 16.96 10.11 13.70
C ALA A 138 18.10 10.52 12.74
N ALA A 139 19.29 9.97 12.98
CA ALA A 139 20.42 10.10 12.04
C ALA A 139 20.33 9.09 10.88
N VAL A 140 19.57 8.01 11.06
CA VAL A 140 19.27 7.01 10.05
C VAL A 140 18.04 7.42 9.25
N SER A 141 17.87 6.81 8.07
CA SER A 141 16.67 6.96 7.25
C SER A 141 15.95 5.62 7.15
N GLY A 142 14.66 5.68 6.85
CA GLY A 142 13.87 4.49 6.59
C GLY A 142 12.77 4.77 5.59
N ARG A 143 11.87 3.79 5.42
CA ARG A 143 10.72 3.86 4.51
C ARG A 143 9.46 3.50 5.26
N VAL A 144 8.40 4.23 4.95
CA VAL A 144 7.02 3.85 5.25
C VAL A 144 6.39 3.36 3.95
N GLN A 145 5.72 2.20 4.03
CA GLN A 145 5.21 1.47 2.87
C GLN A 145 3.74 1.11 3.09
N ILE A 146 2.93 1.12 2.02
CA ILE A 146 1.56 0.59 2.04
C ILE A 146 1.54 -0.79 1.40
N ARG A 147 0.99 -1.77 2.13
CA ARG A 147 0.71 -3.12 1.65
C ARG A 147 -0.77 -3.41 1.84
N LEU A 148 -1.33 -4.27 1.00
CA LEU A 148 -2.74 -4.63 1.04
C LEU A 148 -2.90 -6.12 1.33
N ASP A 149 -3.96 -6.43 2.09
CA ASP A 149 -4.50 -7.75 2.45
C ASP A 149 -3.59 -8.62 3.32
N THR A 150 -2.27 -8.61 3.09
CA THR A 150 -1.29 -9.35 3.90
C THR A 150 -0.04 -8.52 4.14
N LEU A 151 0.64 -8.79 5.27
CA LEU A 151 1.90 -8.13 5.64
C LEU A 151 3.04 -8.43 4.65
N GLU A 152 2.99 -9.59 3.98
CA GLU A 152 4.01 -10.06 3.04
C GLU A 152 3.77 -9.60 1.60
N SER A 153 2.59 -9.03 1.29
CA SER A 153 2.27 -8.50 -0.03
C SER A 153 3.25 -7.41 -0.45
N GLU A 154 3.66 -7.36 -1.71
CA GLU A 154 4.55 -6.28 -2.21
C GLU A 154 3.93 -4.89 -1.95
N PRO A 155 4.73 -3.88 -1.56
CA PRO A 155 4.21 -2.53 -1.37
C PRO A 155 3.60 -1.96 -2.64
N ILE A 156 2.40 -1.40 -2.52
CA ILE A 156 1.75 -0.67 -3.61
C ILE A 156 2.25 0.76 -3.74
N GLY A 157 2.93 1.28 -2.70
CA GLY A 157 3.58 2.58 -2.70
C GLY A 157 4.37 2.82 -1.41
N GLN A 158 5.29 3.78 -1.45
CA GLN A 158 6.20 4.05 -0.33
C GLN A 158 6.80 5.46 -0.42
N VAL A 159 7.24 5.99 0.72
CA VAL A 159 8.14 7.15 0.79
C VAL A 159 9.36 6.85 1.65
N SER A 160 10.50 7.44 1.28
CA SER A 160 11.70 7.47 2.13
C SER A 160 11.65 8.67 3.06
N VAL A 161 11.85 8.42 4.35
CA VAL A 161 11.85 9.45 5.39
C VAL A 161 13.25 9.51 5.99
N SER A 162 13.83 10.70 5.93
CA SER A 162 15.07 11.09 6.59
C SER A 162 14.75 12.07 7.71
N ASN A 163 15.78 12.47 8.46
CA ASN A 163 15.67 13.51 9.50
C ASN A 163 14.88 14.74 8.99
N THR A 164 13.84 15.12 9.72
CA THR A 164 12.98 16.27 9.42
C THR A 164 13.33 17.51 10.26
N GLY A 165 14.34 17.40 11.12
CA GLY A 165 14.76 18.45 12.06
C GLY A 165 14.34 18.18 13.51
N GLY A 166 13.67 17.06 13.80
CA GLY A 166 13.24 16.69 15.15
C GLY A 166 12.08 15.70 15.18
N TRP A 167 11.84 15.09 16.34
CA TRP A 167 10.79 14.08 16.54
C TRP A 167 9.36 14.65 16.47
N GLN A 168 9.22 15.97 16.59
CA GLN A 168 7.96 16.70 16.47
C GLN A 168 8.04 17.78 15.38
N THR A 169 9.04 17.69 14.49
CA THR A 169 9.15 18.57 13.32
C THR A 169 8.48 17.90 12.13
N TRP A 170 7.22 18.26 11.88
CA TRP A 170 6.35 17.54 10.96
C TRP A 170 6.44 18.03 9.51
N ARG A 171 6.32 17.10 8.57
CA ARG A 171 6.07 17.39 7.15
C ARG A 171 5.13 16.35 6.54
N THR A 172 4.60 16.66 5.37
CA THR A 172 3.73 15.74 4.62
C THR A 172 4.43 15.28 3.36
N ASP A 173 4.73 13.99 3.29
CA ASP A 173 5.34 13.35 2.12
C ASP A 173 4.27 12.57 1.34
N THR A 174 4.40 12.52 0.00
CA THR A 174 3.42 11.87 -0.88
C THR A 174 4.06 10.71 -1.64
N ALA A 175 3.43 9.53 -1.60
CA ALA A 175 3.74 8.39 -2.45
C ALA A 175 2.75 8.32 -3.62
N ALA A 176 3.27 7.96 -4.80
CA ALA A 176 2.44 7.39 -5.85
C ALA A 176 2.10 5.94 -5.48
N LEU A 177 0.87 5.51 -5.77
CA LEU A 177 0.38 4.17 -5.56
C LEU A 177 0.15 3.46 -6.90
N THR A 178 0.34 2.15 -6.88
CA THR A 178 -0.36 1.28 -7.83
C THR A 178 -1.86 1.47 -7.63
N PRO A 179 -2.65 1.76 -8.69
CA PRO A 179 -4.08 2.04 -8.57
C PRO A 179 -4.83 0.95 -7.80
N VAL A 180 -5.60 1.34 -6.78
CA VAL A 180 -6.36 0.42 -5.91
C VAL A 180 -7.83 0.82 -5.82
N THR A 181 -8.72 -0.16 -5.92
CA THR A 181 -10.18 -0.06 -5.77
C THR A 181 -10.69 -1.15 -4.83
N GLY A 182 -11.96 -1.09 -4.42
CA GLY A 182 -12.58 -2.11 -3.58
C GLY A 182 -12.36 -1.89 -2.08
N THR A 183 -12.36 -2.97 -1.31
CA THR A 183 -12.19 -2.96 0.15
C THR A 183 -11.02 -3.87 0.51
N HIS A 184 -10.11 -3.37 1.35
CA HIS A 184 -8.87 -4.07 1.69
C HIS A 184 -8.52 -3.88 3.16
N THR A 185 -7.78 -4.84 3.73
CA THR A 185 -6.98 -4.59 4.93
C THR A 185 -5.73 -3.81 4.50
N VAL A 186 -5.48 -2.67 5.11
CA VAL A 186 -4.32 -1.81 4.82
C VAL A 186 -3.26 -2.04 5.90
N PHE A 187 -2.07 -2.41 5.47
CA PHE A 187 -0.88 -2.46 6.32
C PHE A 187 0.03 -1.27 6.00
N VAL A 188 0.43 -0.54 7.04
CA VAL A 188 1.50 0.46 6.98
C VAL A 188 2.73 -0.16 7.61
N THR A 189 3.73 -0.51 6.80
CA THR A 189 4.93 -1.23 7.28
C THR A 189 6.17 -0.35 7.24
N PHE A 190 7.09 -0.60 8.17
CA PHE A 190 8.29 0.22 8.38
C PHE A 190 9.57 -0.56 8.06
N ALA A 191 10.38 -0.02 7.14
CA ALA A 191 11.62 -0.65 6.69
C ALA A 191 12.83 0.28 6.89
N ALA A 192 13.91 -0.25 7.43
CA ALA A 192 15.19 0.45 7.62
C ALA A 192 16.37 -0.52 7.50
N ASP A 193 17.58 0.01 7.39
CA ASP A 193 18.80 -0.80 7.26
C ASP A 193 19.20 -1.48 8.58
N ASP A 194 18.82 -0.90 9.71
CA ASP A 194 19.01 -1.44 11.06
C ASP A 194 17.75 -1.32 11.92
N ASP A 195 17.82 -1.76 13.19
CA ASP A 195 16.68 -1.83 14.11
C ASP A 195 16.51 -0.54 14.97
N SER A 196 17.24 0.54 14.68
CA SER A 196 17.10 1.80 15.40
C SER A 196 15.75 2.45 15.13
N GLU A 197 15.21 3.17 16.12
CA GLU A 197 14.00 3.97 15.96
C GLU A 197 14.26 5.11 14.97
N PHE A 198 13.36 5.31 13.99
CA PHE A 198 13.66 6.21 12.87
C PHE A 198 12.56 7.19 12.46
N MET A 199 11.31 7.03 12.91
CA MET A 199 10.25 7.99 12.58
C MET A 199 9.11 8.02 13.60
N ASN A 200 8.33 9.09 13.51
CA ASN A 200 6.98 9.23 14.03
C ASN A 200 6.03 9.39 12.84
N VAL A 201 4.79 8.90 12.99
CA VAL A 201 3.70 9.07 12.01
C VAL A 201 2.47 9.59 12.73
N ASN A 202 1.84 10.64 12.20
CA ASN A 202 0.60 11.20 12.75
C ASN A 202 -0.60 10.59 12.02
N TRP A 203 -0.68 10.76 10.70
CA TRP A 203 -1.78 10.22 9.90
C TRP A 203 -1.34 9.81 8.50
N ILE A 204 -2.16 8.96 7.88
CA ILE A 204 -2.08 8.54 6.48
C ILE A 204 -3.37 8.99 5.78
N GLN A 205 -3.29 9.51 4.56
CA GLN A 205 -4.49 9.86 3.79
C GLN A 205 -4.33 9.44 2.33
N PHE A 206 -5.30 8.71 1.81
CA PHE A 206 -5.35 8.33 0.40
C PHE A 206 -5.95 9.44 -0.45
N ASP A 207 -5.61 9.48 -1.74
CA ASP A 207 -6.17 10.38 -2.74
C ASP A 207 -6.20 9.71 -4.13
N HIS A 208 -6.98 10.28 -5.05
CA HIS A 208 -7.08 9.85 -6.46
C HIS A 208 -5.99 10.43 -7.37
#